data_AF-A0A1S8LPQ6-F1
#
_entry.id   AF-A0A1S8LPQ6-F1
#
_cell.length_a   1.000
_cell.length_b   1.000
_cell.length_c   1.000
_cell.angle_alpha   90.00
_cell.angle_beta   90.00
_cell.angle_gamma   90.00
#
_symmetry.space_group_name_H-M   'P 1'
#
loop_
_entity.id
_entity.type
_entity.pdbx_description
1 polymer ?
#
loop_
_entity_poly.entity_id
_entity_poly.type
_entity_poly.pdbx_seq_one_letter_code
_entity_poly.pdbx_strand_id
1 'polypeptide(L)'
;MKKSLEDKKVEQILKSYYEDKINIQAYNSKLSYYNQYKNMISNNEHGKEIQNIKGKIAEMNFKNKYLEQIIINLTLDEQKYIELKYKKNFSVIEIQDKMFIKERTYYRLRKKVINHLKKLLLQVD
;
A
#
# COMPACT_ATOMS: atom_id res chain seq x y z
N MET A 1 -1.12 -16.09 -19.08
CA MET A 1 -2.41 -16.23 -18.34
C MET A 1 -3.15 -14.91 -18.39
N LYS A 2 -4.38 -14.89 -18.91
CA LYS A 2 -5.25 -13.71 -18.90
C LYS A 2 -5.70 -13.45 -17.45
N LYS A 3 -5.55 -12.21 -16.94
CA LYS A 3 -6.00 -11.85 -15.58
C LYS A 3 -7.52 -11.79 -15.55
N SER A 4 -8.15 -12.38 -14.52
CA SER A 4 -9.59 -12.22 -14.32
C SER A 4 -9.94 -10.79 -13.87
N LEU A 5 -11.21 -10.41 -13.93
CA LEU A 5 -11.67 -9.10 -13.44
C LEU A 5 -11.33 -8.93 -11.94
N GLU A 6 -11.53 -9.98 -11.16
CA GLU A 6 -11.19 -10.01 -9.73
C GLU A 6 -9.69 -9.90 -9.47
N ASP A 7 -8.84 -10.54 -10.29
CA ASP A 7 -7.38 -10.39 -10.17
C ASP A 7 -7.01 -8.92 -10.26
N LYS A 8 -7.59 -8.21 -11.25
CA LYS A 8 -7.35 -6.79 -11.45
C LYS A 8 -7.85 -5.96 -10.26
N LYS A 9 -9.00 -6.31 -9.68
CA LYS A 9 -9.54 -5.63 -8.49
C LYS A 9 -8.58 -5.75 -7.30
N VAL A 10 -8.09 -6.95 -6.99
CA VAL A 10 -7.12 -7.16 -5.91
C VAL A 10 -5.83 -6.40 -6.16
N GLU A 11 -5.30 -6.46 -7.38
CA GLU A 11 -4.10 -5.70 -7.74
C GLU A 11 -4.30 -4.19 -7.59
N GLN A 12 -5.49 -3.68 -7.94
CA GLN A 12 -5.81 -2.26 -7.78
C GLN A 12 -5.89 -1.87 -6.30
N ILE A 13 -6.51 -2.69 -5.45
CA ILE A 13 -6.56 -2.46 -4.00
C ILE A 13 -5.14 -2.35 -3.43
N LEU A 14 -4.24 -3.28 -3.78
CA LEU A 14 -2.85 -3.25 -3.32
C LEU A 14 -2.09 -2.01 -3.82
N LYS A 15 -2.30 -1.60 -5.07
CA LYS A 15 -1.68 -0.38 -5.61
C LYS A 15 -2.15 0.87 -4.85
N SER A 16 -3.46 1.05 -4.73
CA SER A 16 -4.03 2.21 -4.04
C SER A 16 -3.64 2.27 -2.57
N TYR A 17 -3.48 1.12 -1.91
CA TYR A 17 -2.95 1.05 -0.56
C TYR A 17 -1.53 1.62 -0.43
N TYR A 18 -0.61 1.26 -1.32
CA TYR A 18 0.76 1.79 -1.28
C TYR A 18 0.86 3.23 -1.76
N GLU A 19 -0.01 3.66 -2.68
CA GLU A 19 -0.17 5.08 -3.03
C GLU A 19 -0.62 5.91 -1.81
N ASP A 20 -1.62 5.44 -1.06
CA ASP A 20 -2.07 6.08 0.19
C ASP A 20 -0.92 6.16 1.21
N LYS A 21 -0.09 5.11 1.34
CA LYS A 21 1.10 5.14 2.21
C LYS A 21 2.11 6.20 1.82
N ILE A 22 2.36 6.38 0.53
CA ILE A 22 3.25 7.45 0.01
C ILE A 22 2.64 8.82 0.30
N ASN A 23 1.34 8.99 0.08
CA ASN A 23 0.64 10.25 0.36
C ASN A 23 0.68 10.61 1.85
N ILE A 24 0.47 9.63 2.75
CA ILE A 24 0.62 9.82 4.19
C ILE A 24 2.03 10.28 4.55
N GLN A 25 3.07 9.69 3.95
CA GLN A 25 4.46 10.12 4.18
C GLN A 25 4.67 11.58 3.74
N ALA A 26 4.18 11.95 2.56
CA ALA A 26 4.26 13.33 2.07
C ALA A 26 3.51 14.32 2.99
N TYR A 27 2.32 13.93 3.47
CA TYR A 27 1.55 14.73 4.42
C TYR A 27 2.25 14.88 5.77
N ASN A 28 2.87 13.82 6.29
CA ASN A 28 3.66 13.89 7.53
C ASN A 28 4.86 14.81 7.38
N SER A 29 5.57 14.77 6.25
CA SER A 29 6.67 15.71 5.95
C SER A 29 6.18 17.15 5.94
N LYS A 30 5.01 17.41 5.34
CA LYS A 30 4.39 18.74 5.32
C LYS A 30 3.97 19.21 6.72
N LEU A 31 3.41 18.34 7.56
CA LEU A 31 3.10 18.66 8.96
C LEU A 31 4.37 18.97 9.77
N SER A 32 5.46 18.22 9.53
CA SER A 32 6.75 18.47 10.18
C SER A 32 7.27 19.87 9.84
N TYR A 33 7.18 20.29 8.58
CA TYR A 33 7.55 21.63 8.15
C TYR A 33 6.74 22.71 8.90
N TYR A 34 5.40 22.59 8.96
CA TYR A 34 4.59 23.56 9.72
C TYR A 34 4.96 23.62 11.20
N ASN A 35 5.29 22.48 11.81
CA ASN A 35 5.71 22.46 13.20
C ASN A 35 7.08 23.13 13.41
N GLN A 36 8.03 22.92 12.50
CA GLN A 36 9.37 23.53 12.57
C GLN A 36 9.32 25.06 12.45
N TYR A 37 8.46 25.58 11.58
CA TYR A 37 8.37 27.01 11.27
C TYR A 37 7.15 27.68 11.91
N LYS A 38 6.57 27.07 12.96
CA LYS A 38 5.33 27.52 13.61
C LYS A 38 5.36 29.00 14.04
N ASN A 39 6.52 29.49 14.48
CA ASN A 39 6.71 30.88 14.93
C ASN A 39 6.77 31.89 13.77
N MET A 40 7.06 31.43 12.55
CA MET A 40 7.15 32.28 11.34
C MET A 40 5.86 32.23 10.51
N ILE A 41 5.06 31.17 10.67
CA ILE A 41 3.89 30.84 9.83
C ILE A 41 2.57 31.13 10.58
N SER A 42 2.55 31.99 11.60
CA SER A 42 1.39 32.19 12.48
C SER A 42 0.22 32.96 11.83
N ASN A 43 -0.46 32.34 10.87
CA ASN A 43 -1.71 32.82 10.26
C ASN A 43 -2.82 31.76 10.36
N ASN A 44 -4.07 32.21 10.53
CA ASN A 44 -5.25 31.35 10.69
C ASN A 44 -5.52 30.39 9.51
N GLU A 45 -5.04 30.72 8.30
CA GLU A 45 -5.21 29.86 7.11
C GLU A 45 -4.42 28.54 7.23
N HIS A 46 -3.21 28.59 7.79
CA HIS A 46 -2.40 27.39 7.99
C HIS A 46 -2.97 26.44 9.05
N GLY A 47 -3.70 26.97 10.03
CA GLY A 47 -4.41 26.17 11.02
C GLY A 47 -5.48 25.26 10.37
N LYS A 48 -6.26 25.81 9.43
CA LYS A 48 -7.26 25.03 8.67
C LYS A 48 -6.60 23.98 7.78
N GLU A 49 -5.51 24.34 7.12
CA GLU A 49 -4.75 23.42 6.28
C GLU A 49 -4.16 22.25 7.06
N ILE A 50 -3.56 22.50 8.23
CA ILE A 50 -3.03 21.47 9.13
C ILE A 50 -4.15 20.49 9.54
N GLN A 51 -5.33 20.99 9.91
CA GLN A 51 -6.46 20.14 10.28
C GLN A 51 -6.95 19.29 9.11
N ASN A 52 -7.02 19.87 7.90
CA ASN A 52 -7.37 19.12 6.69
C ASN A 52 -6.36 18.00 6.41
N ILE A 53 -5.06 18.28 6.52
CA ILE A 53 -4.01 17.26 6.34
C ILE A 53 -4.17 16.13 7.36
N LYS A 54 -4.37 16.45 8.65
CA LYS A 54 -4.61 15.45 9.69
C LYS A 54 -5.86 14.60 9.40
N GLY A 55 -6.94 15.24 8.95
CA GLY A 55 -8.17 14.56 8.52
C GLY A 55 -7.92 13.55 7.40
N LYS A 56 -7.20 13.96 6.35
CA LYS A 56 -6.84 13.06 5.22
C LYS A 56 -5.99 11.88 5.67
N ILE A 57 -5.00 12.10 6.54
CA ILE A 57 -4.20 11.02 7.10
C ILE A 57 -5.09 10.02 7.86
N ALA A 58 -6.00 10.52 8.71
CA ALA A 58 -6.91 9.68 9.47
C ALA A 58 -7.84 8.86 8.57
N GLU A 59 -8.42 9.48 7.53
CA GLU A 59 -9.27 8.82 6.54
C GLU A 59 -8.51 7.70 5.81
N MET A 60 -7.32 8.00 5.30
CA MET A 60 -6.48 7.01 4.60
C MET A 60 -6.07 5.86 5.52
N ASN A 61 -5.69 6.14 6.77
CA ASN A 61 -5.35 5.11 7.75
C ASN A 61 -6.57 4.24 8.09
N PHE A 62 -7.74 4.84 8.29
CA PHE A 62 -8.96 4.10 8.59
C PHE A 62 -9.36 3.18 7.44
N LYS A 63 -9.40 3.71 6.21
CA LYS A 63 -9.67 2.96 4.98
C LYS A 63 -8.74 1.74 4.83
N ASN A 64 -7.46 1.90 5.16
CA ASN A 64 -6.45 0.88 4.94
C ASN A 64 -6.26 -0.10 6.11
N LYS A 65 -6.86 0.17 7.28
CA LYS A 65 -6.70 -0.64 8.50
C LYS A 65 -6.99 -2.13 8.30
N TYR A 66 -8.06 -2.46 7.58
CA TYR A 66 -8.43 -3.86 7.34
C TYR A 66 -7.39 -4.57 6.44
N LEU A 67 -6.95 -3.90 5.38
CA LEU A 67 -5.93 -4.46 4.49
C LEU A 67 -4.57 -4.61 5.18
N GLU A 68 -4.19 -3.69 6.07
CA GLU A 68 -2.98 -3.83 6.88
C GLU A 68 -3.00 -5.10 7.73
N GLN A 69 -4.12 -5.38 8.40
CA GLN A 69 -4.29 -6.60 9.19
C GLN A 69 -4.17 -7.84 8.31
N ILE A 70 -4.76 -7.82 7.11
CA ILE A 70 -4.61 -8.92 6.15
C ILE A 70 -3.14 -9.11 5.80
N ILE A 71 -2.43 -8.04 5.39
CA ILE A 71 -1.03 -8.13 4.93
C ILE A 71 -0.14 -8.66 6.06
N ILE A 72 -0.30 -8.19 7.30
CA ILE A 72 0.48 -8.63 8.47
C ILE A 72 0.29 -10.13 8.75
N ASN A 73 -0.89 -10.68 8.46
CA ASN A 73 -1.22 -12.09 8.68
C ASN A 73 -0.85 -13.00 7.49
N LEU A 74 -0.34 -12.46 6.39
CA LEU A 74 0.17 -13.27 5.28
C LEU A 74 1.51 -13.92 5.66
N THR A 75 1.88 -14.98 4.93
CA THR A 75 3.21 -15.58 5.09
C THR A 75 4.33 -14.61 4.66
N LEU A 76 5.54 -14.78 5.21
CA LEU A 76 6.68 -13.91 4.90
C LEU A 76 6.98 -13.81 3.40
N ASP A 77 6.84 -14.89 2.65
CA ASP A 77 7.03 -14.89 1.19
C ASP A 77 5.97 -14.08 0.46
N GLU A 78 4.72 -14.16 0.91
CA GLU A 78 3.61 -13.39 0.35
C GLU A 78 3.78 -11.90 0.65
N GLN A 79 4.14 -11.56 1.89
CA GLN A 79 4.46 -10.19 2.31
C GLN A 79 5.62 -9.62 1.47
N LYS A 80 6.71 -10.38 1.34
CA LYS A 80 7.88 -9.98 0.56
C LYS A 80 7.52 -9.76 -0.91
N TYR A 81 6.76 -10.67 -1.51
CA TYR A 81 6.26 -10.49 -2.88
C TYR A 81 5.44 -9.20 -3.03
N ILE A 82 4.49 -8.95 -2.11
CA ILE A 82 3.65 -7.75 -2.14
C ILE A 82 4.50 -6.48 -2.01
N GLU A 83 5.45 -6.47 -1.08
CA GLU A 83 6.36 -5.34 -0.90
C GLU A 83 7.17 -5.07 -2.17
N LEU A 84 7.83 -6.08 -2.72
CA LEU A 84 8.63 -5.90 -3.93
C LEU A 84 7.76 -5.45 -5.11
N LYS A 85 6.56 -6.04 -5.27
CA LYS A 85 5.73 -5.79 -6.43
C LYS A 85 4.97 -4.48 -6.39
N TYR A 86 4.40 -4.10 -5.25
CA TYR A 86 3.48 -2.97 -5.15
C TYR A 86 4.05 -1.78 -4.38
N LYS A 87 4.90 -2.02 -3.36
CA LYS A 87 5.60 -0.92 -2.66
C LYS A 87 6.78 -0.41 -3.47
N LYS A 88 7.60 -1.32 -4.01
CA LYS A 88 8.83 -0.99 -4.76
C LYS A 88 8.65 -0.97 -6.28
N ASN A 89 7.49 -1.43 -6.76
CA ASN A 89 7.15 -1.49 -8.19
C ASN A 89 8.15 -2.29 -9.05
N PHE A 90 8.74 -3.35 -8.50
CA PHE A 90 9.72 -4.16 -9.23
C PHE A 90 9.09 -4.95 -10.39
N SER A 91 9.88 -5.14 -11.43
CA SER A 91 9.63 -6.03 -12.55
C SER A 91 9.68 -7.50 -12.13
N VAL A 92 9.22 -8.39 -13.00
CA VAL A 92 9.22 -9.84 -12.76
C VAL A 92 10.64 -10.37 -12.56
N ILE A 93 11.62 -9.83 -13.29
CA ILE A 93 13.03 -10.24 -13.21
C ILE A 93 13.64 -9.78 -11.89
N GLU A 94 13.45 -8.50 -11.51
CA GLU A 94 13.96 -7.99 -10.24
C GLU A 94 13.40 -8.73 -9.02
N ILE A 95 12.13 -9.17 -9.08
CA ILE A 95 11.54 -9.97 -8.00
C ILE A 95 12.17 -11.37 -7.94
N GLN A 96 12.40 -12.01 -9.10
CA GLN A 96 13.08 -13.30 -9.17
C GLN A 96 14.46 -13.22 -8.52
N ASP A 97 15.24 -12.19 -8.86
CA ASP A 97 16.57 -11.98 -8.31
C ASP A 97 16.54 -11.72 -6.81
N LYS A 98 15.64 -10.83 -6.33
CA LYS A 98 15.54 -10.46 -4.91
C LYS A 98 14.97 -11.56 -4.01
N MET A 99 14.20 -12.48 -4.57
CA MET A 99 13.64 -13.62 -3.85
C MET A 99 14.42 -14.90 -4.08
N PHE A 100 15.43 -14.90 -4.96
CA PHE A 100 16.17 -16.08 -5.39
C PHE A 100 15.24 -17.21 -5.89
N ILE A 101 14.26 -16.86 -6.73
CA ILE A 101 13.26 -17.80 -7.27
C ILE A 101 13.25 -17.79 -8.79
N LYS A 102 12.90 -18.94 -9.38
CA LYS A 102 12.68 -19.06 -10.83
C LYS A 102 11.34 -18.45 -11.23
N GLU A 103 11.21 -18.07 -12.50
CA GLU A 103 10.00 -17.49 -13.10
C GLU A 103 8.73 -18.31 -12.82
N ARG A 104 8.81 -19.65 -12.97
CA ARG A 104 7.67 -20.54 -12.66
C ARG A 104 7.23 -20.41 -11.21
N THR A 105 8.17 -20.31 -10.28
CA THR A 105 7.90 -20.13 -8.84
C THR A 105 7.30 -18.75 -8.58
N TYR A 106 7.79 -17.70 -9.25
CA TYR A 106 7.20 -16.37 -9.20
C TYR A 106 5.71 -16.37 -9.58
N TYR A 107 5.34 -16.98 -10.71
CA TYR A 107 3.94 -16.99 -11.14
C TYR A 107 3.04 -17.84 -10.23
N ARG A 108 3.58 -18.92 -9.64
CA ARG A 108 2.87 -19.70 -8.61
C ARG A 108 2.63 -18.89 -7.35
N LEU A 109 3.64 -18.17 -6.86
CA LEU A 109 3.53 -17.30 -5.69
C LEU A 109 2.53 -16.17 -5.95
N ARG A 110 2.64 -15.47 -7.09
CA ARG A 110 1.67 -14.46 -7.50
C ARG A 110 0.25 -15.02 -7.50
N LYS A 111 0.01 -16.19 -8.10
CA LYS A 111 -1.32 -16.79 -8.15
C LYS A 111 -1.83 -17.13 -6.74
N LYS A 112 -0.96 -17.68 -5.88
CA LYS A 112 -1.29 -17.98 -4.48
C LYS A 112 -1.70 -16.70 -3.72
N VAL A 113 -0.87 -15.66 -3.76
CA VAL A 113 -1.13 -14.36 -3.11
C VAL A 113 -2.47 -13.77 -3.58
N ILE A 114 -2.68 -13.67 -4.90
CA ILE A 114 -3.90 -13.07 -5.44
C ILE A 114 -5.13 -13.88 -5.03
N ASN A 115 -5.09 -15.21 -5.12
CA ASN A 115 -6.22 -16.05 -4.71
C ASN A 115 -6.50 -15.96 -3.20
N HIS A 116 -5.45 -15.89 -2.37
CA HIS A 116 -5.59 -15.73 -0.94
C HIS A 116 -6.28 -14.39 -0.62
N LEU A 117 -5.80 -13.29 -1.22
CA LEU A 117 -6.38 -11.97 -1.04
C LEU A 117 -7.80 -11.85 -1.60
N LYS A 118 -8.14 -12.52 -2.70
CA LYS A 118 -9.53 -12.55 -3.22
C LYS A 118 -10.49 -13.07 -2.17
N LYS A 119 -10.16 -14.19 -1.52
CA LYS A 119 -11.02 -14.79 -0.47
C LYS A 119 -11.25 -13.81 0.69
N LEU A 120 -10.20 -13.09 1.10
CA LEU A 120 -10.26 -12.18 2.24
C LEU A 120 -10.91 -10.82 1.93
N LEU A 121 -10.77 -10.34 0.70
CA LEU A 121 -11.19 -8.98 0.30
C LEU A 121 -12.52 -8.94 -0.44
N LEU A 122 -12.87 -10.01 -1.16
CA LEU A 122 -14.02 -10.03 -2.06
C LEU A 122 -15.13 -10.97 -1.59
N GLN A 123 -14.93 -11.73 -0.50
CA GLN A 123 -15.90 -12.69 0.04
C GLN A 123 -16.48 -13.59 -1.06
N VAL A 124 -15.62 -14.12 -1.93
CA VAL A 124 -16.05 -15.05 -2.98
C VAL A 124 -16.15 -16.44 -2.34
N ASP A 125 -17.39 -16.83 -2.01
CA ASP A 125 -17.78 -18.21 -1.67
C ASP A 125 -17.63 -19.14 -2.88
#